data_AF-A0A5K1H4D3-F1
#
_entry.id   AF-A0A5K1H4D3-F1
#
_cell.length_a   1.000
_cell.length_b   1.000
_cell.length_c   1.000
_cell.angle_alpha   90.00
_cell.angle_beta   90.00
_cell.angle_gamma   90.00
#
_symmetry.space_group_name_H-M   'P 1'
#
loop_
_entity.id
_entity.type
_entity.pdbx_description
1 polymer ?
#
loop_
_entity_poly.entity_id
_entity_poly.type
_entity_poly.pdbx_seq_one_letter_code
_entity_poly.pdbx_strand_id
1 'polypeptide(L)' 'MAILVADLVTRGTSLVPSHFVRPLSDRPNLKEAAAVDSTFPLIDLQGLHGPNRAQVLNDVHQASVNDGFFL' A
#
# COMPACT_ATOMS: atom_id res chain seq x y z
N MET A 1 -11.48 -16.49 23.08
CA MET A 1 -12.48 -15.87 22.20
C MET A 1 -11.81 -14.65 21.58
N ALA A 2 -11.56 -14.66 20.27
CA ALA A 2 -10.90 -13.53 19.60
C ALA A 2 -11.94 -12.44 19.31
N ILE A 3 -11.69 -11.21 19.76
CA ILE A 3 -12.53 -10.05 19.44
C ILE A 3 -12.09 -9.53 18.07
N LEU A 4 -13.03 -9.28 17.17
CA LEU A 4 -12.70 -8.70 15.86
C LEU A 4 -12.30 -7.23 16.04
N VAL A 5 -11.31 -6.78 15.26
CA VAL A 5 -10.90 -5.36 15.27
C VAL A 5 -12.08 -4.45 14.92
N ALA A 6 -12.96 -4.89 14.02
CA ALA A 6 -14.19 -4.17 13.69
C ALA A 6 -15.11 -3.97 14.91
N ASP A 7 -15.20 -4.96 15.81
CA ASP A 7 -16.01 -4.84 17.04
C ASP A 7 -15.40 -3.84 18.02
N LEU A 8 -14.06 -3.76 18.11
CA LEU A 8 -13.37 -2.78 18.96
C LEU A 8 -13.62 -1.34 18.50
N VAL A 9 -13.60 -1.11 17.19
CA VAL A 9 -13.85 0.20 16.60
C VAL A 9 -15.30 0.62 16.78
N THR A 10 -16.25 -0.27 16.48
CA THR A 10 -17.70 0.02 16.59
C THR A 10 -18.17 0.26 18.02
N ARG A 11 -17.49 -0.34 19.01
CA ARG A 11 -17.75 -0.10 20.44
C ARG A 11 -17.19 1.22 20.97
N GLY A 12 -16.52 2.02 20.14
CA GLY A 12 -16.04 3.35 20.53
C GLY A 12 -14.84 3.33 21.47
N THR A 13 -13.95 2.34 21.32
CA THR A 13 -12.76 2.23 22.16
C THR A 13 -11.88 3.48 22.01
N SER A 14 -11.66 4.21 23.10
CA SER A 14 -10.88 5.45 23.13
C SER A 14 -9.36 5.23 23.13
N LEU A 15 -8.92 4.01 23.41
CA LEU A 15 -7.51 3.62 23.48
C LEU A 15 -7.27 2.33 22.68
N VAL A 16 -6.24 2.32 21.84
CA VAL A 16 -5.82 1.10 21.14
C VAL A 16 -5.20 0.12 22.16
N PRO A 17 -5.65 -1.15 22.21
CA PRO A 17 -5.04 -2.14 23.09
C PRO A 17 -3.55 -2.31 22.82
N SER A 18 -2.74 -2.48 23.87
CA SER A 18 -1.27 -2.50 23.79
C SER A 18 -0.70 -3.53 22.83
N HIS A 19 -1.38 -4.67 22.63
CA HIS A 19 -0.94 -5.72 21.70
C HIS A 19 -1.11 -5.35 20.22
N PHE A 20 -1.86 -4.29 19.90
CA PHE A 20 -1.91 -3.70 18.55
C PHE A 20 -0.92 -2.54 18.37
N VAL A 21 -0.28 -2.07 19.45
CA VAL A 21 0.66 -0.94 19.39
C VAL A 21 2.06 -1.46 19.04
N ARG A 22 2.57 -1.08 17.88
CA ARG A 22 3.92 -1.47 17.43
C ARG A 22 5.02 -0.85 18.31
N PRO A 23 6.22 -1.47 18.39
CA PRO A 23 7.40 -0.86 19.00
C PRO A 23 7.72 0.51 18.39
N LEU A 24 8.39 1.39 19.14
CA LEU A 24 8.71 2.75 18.68
C LEU A 24 9.51 2.77 17.36
N SER A 25 10.40 1.79 17.15
CA SER A 25 11.20 1.65 15.92
C SER A 25 10.38 1.41 14.67
N ASP A 26 9.18 0.84 14.81
CA ASP A 26 8.35 0.36 13.69
C ASP A 26 7.15 1.28 13.44
N ARG A 27 7.06 2.38 14.20
CA ARG A 27 6.01 3.38 14.06
C ARG A 27 6.41 4.37 12.97
N PRO A 28 5.63 4.50 11.89
CA PRO A 28 5.91 5.50 10.87
C PRO A 28 5.80 6.91 11.48
N ASN A 29 6.71 7.80 11.09
CA ASN A 29 6.56 9.22 11.38
C ASN A 29 5.47 9.80 10.48
N LEU A 30 4.37 10.23 11.08
CA LEU A 30 3.20 10.71 10.33
C LEU A 30 3.50 11.93 9.45
N LYS A 31 4.44 12.79 9.89
CA LYS A 31 4.84 13.99 9.12
C LYS A 31 5.69 13.62 7.92
N GLU A 32 6.55 12.62 8.08
CA GLU A 32 7.36 12.09 6.96
C GLU A 32 6.46 11.34 5.98
N ALA A 33 5.57 10.47 6.47
CA ALA A 33 4.64 9.72 5.64
C ALA A 33 3.71 10.60 4.79
N ALA A 34 3.26 11.73 5.32
CA ALA A 34 2.44 12.70 4.59
C ALA A 34 3.24 13.56 3.58
N ALA A 35 4.56 13.64 3.73
CA ALA A 35 5.44 14.45 2.88
C ALA A 35 5.96 13.67 1.67
N VAL A 36 5.71 12.37 1.57
CA VAL A 36 6.15 11.55 0.44
C VAL A 36 5.14 11.68 -0.70
N ASP A 37 5.41 12.61 -1.63
CA ASP A 37 4.76 12.68 -2.96
C ASP A 37 5.26 11.55 -3.89
N SER A 38 5.48 10.33 -3.37
CA SER A 38 5.86 9.19 -4.18
C SER A 38 4.62 8.63 -4.87
N THR A 39 4.40 9.07 -6.10
CA THR A 39 3.43 8.43 -6.98
C THR A 39 3.99 7.07 -7.39
N PHE A 40 3.27 6.00 -7.10
CA PHE A 40 3.59 4.67 -7.63
C PHE A 40 3.24 4.60 -9.13
N PRO A 41 3.90 3.71 -9.90
CA PRO A 41 3.56 3.53 -11.30
C PRO A 41 2.10 3.09 -11.47
N LEU A 42 1.37 3.78 -12.35
CA LEU A 42 0.04 3.39 -12.82
C LEU A 42 0.19 2.91 -14.27
N ILE A 43 -0.17 1.66 -14.54
CA ILE A 43 0.04 1.00 -15.83
C ILE A 43 -1.30 0.72 -16.50
N ASP A 44 -1.51 1.30 -17.68
CA ASP A 44 -2.67 0.99 -18.52
C ASP A 44 -2.48 -0.36 -19.25
N LEU A 45 -3.31 -1.34 -18.88
CA LEU A 45 -3.30 -2.68 -19.47
C LEU A 45 -4.16 -2.81 -20.73
N GLN A 46 -4.83 -1.77 -21.20
CA GLN A 46 -5.70 -1.82 -22.38
C GLN A 46 -4.96 -2.36 -23.62
N GLY A 47 -3.66 -2.09 -23.74
CA GLY A 47 -2.82 -2.54 -24.85
C GLY A 47 -2.27 -3.97 -24.74
N LEU A 48 -2.52 -4.71 -23.65
CA LEU A 48 -1.82 -5.96 -23.33
C LEU A 48 -2.05 -7.08 -24.34
N HIS A 49 -3.22 -7.11 -24.98
CA HIS A 49 -3.60 -8.13 -25.97
C HIS A 49 -3.63 -7.58 -27.39
N GLY A 50 -3.07 -6.38 -27.61
CA GLY A 50 -3.03 -5.71 -28.91
C GLY A 50 -1.62 -5.44 -29.41
N PRO A 51 -1.47 -4.60 -30.45
CA PRO A 51 -0.18 -4.21 -31.02
C PRO A 51 0.79 -3.59 -30.00
N ASN A 52 0.25 -2.98 -28.94
CA ASN A 52 1.02 -2.31 -27.90
C ASN A 52 1.50 -3.25 -26.78
N ARG A 53 1.31 -4.58 -26.91
CA ARG A 53 1.67 -5.56 -25.87
C ARG A 53 3.11 -5.42 -25.38
N ALA A 54 4.06 -5.22 -26.29
CA ALA A 54 5.47 -5.11 -25.94
C ALA A 54 5.75 -3.92 -25.01
N GLN A 55 5.06 -2.80 -25.25
CA GLN A 55 5.19 -1.61 -24.42
C GLN A 55 4.58 -1.83 -23.03
N VAL A 56 3.37 -2.39 -22.95
CA VAL A 56 2.72 -2.72 -21.68
C VAL A 56 3.58 -3.67 -20.84
N LEU A 57 4.18 -4.70 -21.46
CA LEU A 57 5.07 -5.62 -20.76
C LEU A 57 6.36 -4.94 -20.28
N ASN A 58 6.89 -4.00 -21.05
CA ASN A 58 8.05 -3.22 -20.64
C ASN A 58 7.73 -2.34 -19.43
N ASP A 59 6.57 -1.68 -19.42
CA ASP A 59 6.15 -0.83 -18.31
C ASP A 59 5.98 -1.67 -17.02
N VAL A 60 5.37 -2.86 -17.13
CA VAL A 60 5.27 -3.82 -16.01
C VAL A 60 6.65 -4.25 -15.52
N HIS A 61 7.57 -4.56 -16.44
CA HIS A 61 8.93 -4.94 -16.07
C HIS A 61 9.65 -3.81 -15.32
N GLN A 62 9.57 -2.57 -15.82
CA GLN A 62 10.21 -1.41 -15.18
C GLN A 62 9.66 -1.17 -13.77
N ALA A 63 8.33 -1.16 -13.60
CA ALA A 63 7.73 -0.97 -12.29
C ALA A 63 8.08 -2.11 -11.32
N SER A 64 8.14 -3.35 -11.80
CA SER A 64 8.51 -4.51 -10.97
C SER A 64 9.96 -4.44 -10.48
N VAL A 65 10.88 -3.95 -11.31
CA VAL A 65 12.31 -3.86 -10.96
C VAL A 65 12.60 -2.65 -10.07
N ASN A 66 12.00 -1.50 -10.37
CA ASN A 66 12.33 -0.25 -9.71
C ASN A 66 11.54 -0.03 -8.41
N ASP A 67 10.25 -0.36 -8.43
CA ASP A 67 9.33 -0.05 -7.32
C ASP A 67 8.86 -1.31 -6.59
N GLY A 68 8.80 -2.45 -7.30
CA GLY A 68 8.31 -3.73 -6.76
C GLY A 68 6.77 -3.80 -6.67
N PHE A 69 6.07 -2.73 -7.07
CA PHE A 69 4.61 -2.66 -7.14
C PHE A 69 4.15 -1.61 -8.16
N PHE A 70 2.91 -1.76 -8.65
CA PHE A 70 2.23 -0.83 -9.54
C PHE A 70 0.71 -1.00 -9.38
N LEU A 71 -0.07 -0.04 -9.88
CA LEU A 71 -1.53 -0.15 -10.04
C LEU A 71 -1.93 -0.31 -11.51
#